data_AF-A0A523Z341-F1
#
_entry.id   AF-A0A523Z341-F1
#
_cell.length_a   1.000
_cell.length_b   1.000
_cell.length_c   1.000
_cell.angle_alpha   90.00
_cell.angle_beta   90.00
_cell.angle_gamma   90.00
#
_symmetry.space_group_name_H-M   'P 1'
#
loop_
_entity.id
_entity.type
_entity.pdbx_description
1 polymer ?
#
loop_
_entity_poly.entity_id
_entity_poly.type
_entity_poly.pdbx_seq_one_letter_code
_entity_poly.pdbx_strand_id
1 'polypeptide(L)'
;MTGRRVLKLFMVVFICACGRIGTPKAQPYESIDELLNALDDAGAEIVTVGLEAPLFDVDSRAIILNGEKSELYEFENADASERGVIHLQALLEDTETNTASELSSARIWSHDRLIVVYFGRDGGTILLLSGLLGDPLQKPGLAADEPYPPAVPAAIHALAEANGEDPSLVKVLSYTFVEWSDGCLEYPHPEEDCAQVLTSGWRILLQLGDQEVEIHSDEMGGEIRWR
;
A
#
# COMPACT_ATOMS: atom_id res chain seq x y z
N MET A 1 27.26 25.14 -71.47
CA MET A 1 26.09 25.64 -70.75
C MET A 1 25.14 24.44 -70.57
N THR A 2 25.43 23.43 -69.73
CA THR A 2 25.59 23.43 -68.25
C THR A 2 24.40 24.12 -67.57
N GLY A 3 23.52 23.49 -66.79
CA GLY A 3 23.43 22.11 -66.31
C GLY A 3 22.05 21.87 -65.68
N ARG A 4 21.57 20.63 -65.79
CA ARG A 4 20.27 20.13 -65.28
C ARG A 4 20.38 19.92 -63.77
N ARG A 5 19.62 20.68 -62.96
CA ARG A 5 19.61 20.52 -61.50
C ARG A 5 18.82 19.26 -61.13
N VAL A 6 19.54 18.23 -60.68
CA VAL A 6 18.96 17.02 -60.07
C VAL A 6 18.68 17.35 -58.60
N LEU A 7 17.40 17.41 -58.24
CA LEU A 7 16.94 17.59 -56.86
C LEU A 7 17.17 16.28 -56.10
N LYS A 8 18.22 16.24 -55.26
CA LYS A 8 18.49 15.09 -54.38
C LYS A 8 17.47 15.08 -53.25
N LEU A 9 16.61 14.06 -53.25
CA LEU A 9 15.70 13.72 -52.16
C LEU A 9 16.54 13.18 -51.00
N PHE A 10 16.77 14.00 -49.97
CA PHE A 10 17.39 13.56 -48.72
C PHE A 10 16.32 12.87 -47.86
N MET A 11 16.32 11.53 -47.91
CA MET A 11 15.57 10.69 -47.00
C MET A 11 16.26 10.75 -45.63
N VAL A 12 15.73 11.58 -44.73
CA VAL A 12 16.17 11.62 -43.33
C VAL A 12 15.60 10.38 -42.64
N VAL A 13 16.45 9.38 -42.44
CA VAL A 13 16.16 8.22 -41.59
C VAL A 13 16.21 8.69 -40.15
N PHE A 14 15.04 8.90 -39.54
CA PHE A 14 14.93 9.01 -38.08
C PHE A 14 15.22 7.62 -37.50
N ILE A 15 16.45 7.42 -37.05
CA ILE A 15 16.81 6.28 -36.21
C ILE A 15 16.10 6.53 -34.88
N CYS A 16 14.95 5.87 -34.71
CA CYS A 16 14.28 5.77 -33.42
C CYS A 16 15.22 4.94 -32.53
N ALA A 17 16.12 5.62 -31.81
CA ALA A 17 16.89 5.00 -30.77
C ALA A 17 15.89 4.62 -29.67
N CYS A 18 15.45 3.36 -29.68
CA CYS A 18 14.81 2.75 -28.52
C CYS A 18 15.85 2.78 -27.39
N GLY A 19 15.83 3.87 -26.61
CA GLY A 19 16.50 3.91 -25.33
C GLY A 19 15.96 2.74 -24.52
N ARG A 20 16.85 1.84 -24.11
CA ARG A 20 16.53 0.86 -23.07
C ARG A 20 16.07 1.66 -21.85
N ILE A 21 14.78 1.59 -21.56
CA ILE A 21 14.27 1.99 -20.25
C ILE A 21 14.82 0.94 -19.30
N GLY A 22 16.01 1.20 -18.74
CA GLY A 22 16.41 0.54 -17.52
C GLY A 22 15.35 0.87 -16.49
N THR A 23 14.88 -0.13 -15.75
CA THR A 23 14.11 0.11 -14.54
C THR A 23 14.86 1.14 -13.71
N PRO A 24 14.25 2.28 -13.35
CA PRO A 24 14.88 3.23 -12.44
C PRO A 24 15.24 2.44 -11.18
N LYS A 25 16.53 2.26 -10.92
CA LYS A 25 16.98 1.76 -9.62
C LYS A 25 16.53 2.84 -8.63
N ALA A 26 15.74 2.47 -7.62
CA ALA A 26 15.39 3.36 -6.52
C ALA A 26 16.67 4.10 -6.10
N GLN A 27 16.66 5.42 -6.22
CA GLN A 27 17.80 6.21 -5.79
C GLN A 27 17.80 6.16 -4.25
N PRO A 28 18.95 5.95 -3.61
CA PRO A 28 19.01 6.06 -2.16
C PRO A 28 18.68 7.51 -1.81
N TYR A 29 17.53 7.73 -1.17
CA TYR A 29 17.15 9.03 -0.64
C TYR A 29 17.75 9.13 0.75
N GLU A 30 18.86 9.85 0.85
CA GLU A 30 19.62 9.94 2.09
C GLU A 30 19.11 11.05 3.00
N SER A 31 18.27 11.97 2.52
CA SER A 31 17.69 13.04 3.36
C SER A 31 16.28 13.44 2.95
N ILE A 32 15.58 14.13 3.85
CA ILE A 32 14.27 14.75 3.56
C ILE A 32 14.39 15.68 2.36
N ASP A 33 15.44 16.50 2.28
CA ASP A 33 15.60 17.46 1.19
C ASP A 33 15.80 16.77 -0.17
N GLU A 34 16.53 15.65 -0.22
CA GLU A 34 16.67 14.84 -1.45
C GLU A 34 15.35 14.23 -1.89
N LEU A 35 14.55 13.70 -0.95
CA LEU A 35 13.23 13.17 -1.25
C LEU A 35 12.29 14.26 -1.77
N LEU A 36 12.28 15.44 -1.13
CA LEU A 36 11.44 16.56 -1.55
C LEU A 36 11.81 17.06 -2.95
N ASN A 37 13.12 17.14 -3.27
CA ASN A 37 13.57 17.48 -4.61
C ASN A 37 13.10 16.45 -5.65
N ALA A 38 13.16 15.15 -5.32
CA ALA A 38 12.70 14.10 -6.22
C ALA A 38 11.17 14.13 -6.45
N LEU A 39 10.40 14.50 -5.42
CA LEU A 39 8.96 14.72 -5.53
C LEU A 39 8.64 15.94 -6.42
N ASP A 40 9.35 17.05 -6.24
CA ASP A 40 9.22 18.26 -7.07
C ASP A 40 9.59 17.99 -8.54
N ASP A 41 10.71 17.29 -8.78
CA ASP A 41 11.15 16.87 -10.11
C ASP A 41 10.13 15.93 -10.80
N ALA A 42 9.38 15.15 -10.01
CA ALA A 42 8.28 14.32 -10.48
C ALA A 42 6.97 15.12 -10.71
N GLY A 43 6.96 16.41 -10.45
CA GLY A 43 5.83 17.32 -10.65
C GLY A 43 4.81 17.31 -9.51
N ALA A 44 5.16 16.84 -8.32
CA ALA A 44 4.29 16.91 -7.17
C ALA A 44 4.19 18.35 -6.62
N GLU A 45 2.99 18.74 -6.20
CA GLU A 45 2.79 20.00 -5.48
C GLU A 45 3.12 19.82 -4.00
N ILE A 46 4.08 20.60 -3.49
CA ILE A 46 4.58 20.48 -2.12
C ILE A 46 4.43 21.83 -1.40
N VAL A 47 3.75 21.84 -0.27
CA VAL A 47 3.64 23.01 0.63
C VAL A 47 4.07 22.61 2.03
N THR A 48 5.13 23.21 2.58
CA THR A 48 5.54 22.97 3.97
C THR A 48 4.54 23.58 4.95
N VAL A 49 4.18 22.82 5.98
CA VAL A 49 3.26 23.24 7.05
C VAL A 49 3.88 22.99 8.43
N GLY A 50 3.27 23.56 9.47
CA GLY A 50 3.69 23.31 10.85
C GLY A 50 3.40 21.87 11.28
N LEU A 51 4.33 21.28 12.03
CA LEU A 51 4.15 19.97 12.67
C LEU A 51 3.91 20.18 14.17
N GLU A 52 2.72 19.82 14.64
CA GLU A 52 2.37 19.81 16.06
C GLU A 52 2.53 18.40 16.59
N ALA A 53 3.26 18.24 17.71
CA ALA A 53 3.51 16.95 18.36
C ALA A 53 4.07 15.87 17.40
N PRO A 54 5.32 16.00 16.94
CA PRO A 54 5.93 15.03 16.04
C PRO A 54 5.92 13.62 16.66
N LEU A 55 5.73 12.60 15.82
CA LEU A 55 5.73 11.18 16.23
C LEU A 55 7.09 10.74 16.78
N PHE A 56 8.15 11.47 16.43
CA PHE A 56 9.53 11.17 16.80
C PHE A 56 10.30 12.45 17.15
N ASP A 57 11.24 12.34 18.08
CA ASP A 57 12.20 13.40 18.42
C ASP A 57 13.44 13.33 17.50
N VAL A 58 13.23 13.57 16.20
CA VAL A 58 14.26 13.59 15.15
C VAL A 58 14.00 14.75 14.19
N ASP A 59 14.89 14.95 13.19
CA ASP A 59 14.62 15.95 12.15
C ASP A 59 13.35 15.57 11.39
N SER A 60 12.42 16.51 11.30
CA SER A 60 11.06 16.22 10.83
C SER A 60 10.45 17.39 10.09
N ARG A 61 9.60 17.07 9.12
CA ARG A 61 8.90 18.04 8.29
C ARG A 61 7.49 17.58 7.99
N ALA A 62 6.51 18.46 8.23
CA ALA A 62 5.16 18.28 7.73
C ALA A 62 4.98 19.02 6.41
N ILE A 63 4.35 18.37 5.45
CA ILE A 63 4.02 18.94 4.13
C ILE A 63 2.58 18.62 3.75
N ILE A 64 2.03 19.42 2.86
CA ILE A 64 0.90 19.06 2.01
C ILE A 64 1.49 18.61 0.67
N LEU A 65 1.30 17.34 0.33
CA LEU A 65 1.75 16.69 -0.89
C LEU A 65 0.54 16.40 -1.77
N ASN A 66 0.43 17.09 -2.92
CA ASN A 66 -0.71 17.00 -3.84
C ASN A 66 -2.07 17.18 -3.13
N GLY A 67 -2.13 18.12 -2.17
CA GLY A 67 -3.34 18.44 -1.41
C GLY A 67 -3.57 17.63 -0.13
N GLU A 68 -2.73 16.63 0.15
CA GLU A 68 -2.90 15.73 1.30
C GLU A 68 -1.71 15.81 2.29
N LYS A 69 -1.96 15.63 3.59
CA LYS A 69 -0.93 15.78 4.62
C LYS A 69 0.08 14.62 4.58
N SER A 70 1.36 14.93 4.70
CA SER A 70 2.44 13.98 4.96
C SER A 70 3.37 14.49 6.07
N GLU A 71 3.90 13.56 6.85
CA GLU A 71 4.97 13.81 7.81
C GLU A 71 6.20 12.98 7.44
N LEU A 72 7.35 13.65 7.34
CA LEU A 72 8.62 13.06 6.97
C LEU A 72 9.55 13.15 8.17
N TYR A 73 10.30 12.07 8.42
CA TYR A 73 11.22 11.94 9.53
C TYR A 73 12.56 11.41 9.04
N GLU A 74 13.65 12.08 9.41
CA GLU A 74 15.02 11.70 9.09
C GLU A 74 15.74 11.24 10.35
N PHE A 75 16.12 9.97 10.34
CA PHE A 75 16.87 9.33 11.42
C PHE A 75 18.37 9.40 11.16
N GLU A 76 19.16 9.18 12.21
CA GLU A 76 20.62 9.16 12.10
C GLU A 76 21.14 8.10 11.10
N ASN A 77 20.46 6.95 11.02
CA ASN A 77 20.83 5.81 10.19
C ASN A 77 19.66 4.84 10.02
N ALA A 78 19.86 3.80 9.21
CA ALA A 78 18.87 2.76 8.94
C ALA A 78 18.41 2.05 10.22
N ASP A 79 19.33 1.60 11.08
CA ASP A 79 19.00 0.94 12.35
C ASP A 79 18.12 1.81 13.26
N ALA A 80 18.32 3.14 13.23
CA ALA A 80 17.49 4.09 13.99
C ALA A 80 16.09 4.23 13.40
N SER A 81 15.96 4.26 12.07
CA SER A 81 14.64 4.25 11.40
C SER A 81 13.88 2.94 11.66
N GLU A 82 14.57 1.79 11.68
CA GLU A 82 13.95 0.50 12.00
C GLU A 82 13.36 0.50 13.41
N ARG A 83 14.08 1.08 14.39
CA ARG A 83 13.52 1.30 15.74
C ARG A 83 12.34 2.27 15.73
N GLY A 84 12.36 3.27 14.86
CA GLY A 84 11.22 4.17 14.65
C GLY A 84 9.98 3.43 14.14
N VAL A 85 10.15 2.51 13.18
CA VAL A 85 9.07 1.66 12.68
C VAL A 85 8.46 0.81 13.80
N ILE A 86 9.30 0.19 14.65
CA ILE A 86 8.83 -0.59 15.80
C ILE A 86 8.02 0.31 16.76
N HIS A 87 8.44 1.55 16.97
CA HIS A 87 7.69 2.51 17.79
C HIS A 87 6.30 2.83 17.20
N LEU A 88 6.20 3.02 15.88
CA LEU A 88 4.91 3.24 15.21
C LEU A 88 3.97 2.04 15.37
N GLN A 89 4.51 0.82 15.27
CA GLN A 89 3.73 -0.40 15.51
C GLN A 89 3.16 -0.44 16.93
N ALA A 90 3.98 -0.10 17.93
CA ALA A 90 3.51 -0.01 19.31
C ALA A 90 2.44 1.08 19.52
N LEU A 91 2.53 2.21 18.80
CA LEU A 91 1.49 3.25 18.83
C LEU A 91 0.17 2.77 18.22
N LEU A 92 0.22 1.97 17.15
CA LEU A 92 -0.99 1.42 16.50
C LEU A 92 -1.70 0.36 17.35
N GLU A 93 -0.96 -0.38 18.16
CA GLU A 93 -1.51 -1.37 19.09
C GLU A 93 -2.27 -0.71 20.26
N ASP A 94 -1.95 0.55 20.60
CA ASP A 94 -2.61 1.32 21.64
C ASP A 94 -3.88 2.04 21.11
N THR A 95 -4.89 1.24 20.79
CA THR A 95 -6.16 1.67 20.15
C THR A 95 -6.99 2.68 20.96
N GLU A 96 -6.62 2.95 22.21
CA GLU A 96 -7.28 3.95 23.07
C GLU A 96 -6.79 5.39 22.80
N THR A 97 -5.78 5.57 21.94
CA THR A 97 -5.18 6.88 21.64
C THR A 97 -5.67 7.48 20.32
N ASN A 98 -5.81 8.81 20.28
CA ASN A 98 -6.10 9.54 19.04
C ASN A 98 -5.02 9.29 17.97
N THR A 99 -3.75 9.19 18.40
CA THR A 99 -2.61 8.89 17.53
C THR A 99 -2.79 7.54 16.82
N ALA A 100 -3.23 6.49 17.52
CA ALA A 100 -3.51 5.20 16.91
C ALA A 100 -4.58 5.29 15.82
N SER A 101 -5.67 6.02 16.08
CA SER A 101 -6.76 6.23 15.12
C SER A 101 -6.32 7.03 13.89
N GLU A 102 -5.42 8.00 14.03
CA GLU A 102 -4.89 8.75 12.89
C GLU A 102 -3.93 7.87 12.08
N LEU A 103 -3.00 7.18 12.75
CA LEU A 103 -2.03 6.30 12.12
C LEU A 103 -2.67 5.08 11.44
N SER A 104 -3.80 4.56 11.93
CA SER A 104 -4.47 3.41 11.32
C SER A 104 -4.93 3.69 9.88
N SER A 105 -5.18 4.97 9.57
CA SER A 105 -5.56 5.43 8.23
C SER A 105 -4.37 5.86 7.36
N ALA A 106 -3.18 5.95 7.95
CA ALA A 106 -1.98 6.44 7.29
C ALA A 106 -1.24 5.32 6.55
N ARG A 107 -0.53 5.71 5.49
CA ARG A 107 0.36 4.83 4.73
C ARG A 107 1.79 5.19 5.06
N ILE A 108 2.55 4.19 5.48
CA ILE A 108 3.88 4.40 6.06
C ILE A 108 4.92 3.73 5.17
N TRP A 109 5.91 4.48 4.71
CA TRP A 109 7.10 3.98 4.03
C TRP A 109 8.31 4.15 4.95
N SER A 110 9.25 3.21 4.86
CA SER A 110 10.60 3.38 5.38
C SER A 110 11.59 3.07 4.26
N HIS A 111 12.60 3.93 4.10
CA HIS A 111 13.69 3.72 3.15
C HIS A 111 14.97 4.31 3.71
N ASP A 112 16.00 3.47 3.85
CA ASP A 112 17.27 3.82 4.51
C ASP A 112 17.02 4.49 5.87
N ARG A 113 17.24 5.81 5.98
CA ARG A 113 17.08 6.57 7.23
C ARG A 113 15.78 7.37 7.30
N LEU A 114 14.91 7.26 6.30
CA LEU A 114 13.68 8.04 6.19
C LEU A 114 12.45 7.23 6.60
N ILE A 115 11.54 7.86 7.32
CA ILE A 115 10.16 7.41 7.48
C ILE A 115 9.23 8.47 6.89
N VAL A 116 8.28 8.04 6.07
CA VAL A 116 7.25 8.90 5.49
C VAL A 116 5.88 8.38 5.89
N VAL A 117 5.11 9.22 6.58
CA VAL A 117 3.73 8.95 6.99
C VAL A 117 2.80 9.82 6.14
N TYR A 118 2.05 9.20 5.24
CA TYR A 118 1.09 9.87 4.37
C TYR A 118 -0.33 9.64 4.86
N PHE A 119 -1.06 10.71 5.13
CA PHE A 119 -2.43 10.67 5.62
C PHE A 119 -3.47 10.76 4.48
N GLY A 120 -3.02 10.83 3.22
CA GLY A 120 -3.89 10.95 2.05
C GLY A 120 -4.26 9.63 1.39
N ARG A 121 -5.17 9.74 0.41
CA ARG A 121 -5.67 8.61 -0.39
C ARG A 121 -5.39 8.73 -1.89
N ASP A 122 -4.75 9.82 -2.34
CA ASP A 122 -4.47 10.01 -3.77
C ASP A 122 -3.57 8.88 -4.32
N GLY A 123 -4.12 8.13 -5.28
CA GLY A 123 -3.45 6.96 -5.86
C GLY A 123 -2.20 7.33 -6.67
N GLY A 124 -2.17 8.52 -7.29
CA GLY A 124 -1.00 9.01 -8.01
C GLY A 124 0.16 9.29 -7.06
N THR A 125 -0.11 9.98 -5.95
CA THR A 125 0.85 10.22 -4.87
C THR A 125 1.35 8.91 -4.25
N ILE A 126 0.46 7.95 -4.01
CA ILE A 126 0.84 6.63 -3.48
C ILE A 126 1.78 5.91 -4.44
N LEU A 127 1.46 5.89 -5.75
CA LEU A 127 2.32 5.26 -6.76
C LEU A 127 3.67 5.98 -6.89
N LEU A 128 3.68 7.31 -6.79
CA LEU A 128 4.89 8.10 -6.81
C LEU A 128 5.78 7.78 -5.60
N LEU A 129 5.24 7.86 -4.38
CA LEU A 129 5.97 7.52 -3.16
C LEU A 129 6.49 6.09 -3.19
N SER A 130 5.68 5.13 -3.66
CA SER A 130 6.15 3.75 -3.77
C SER A 130 7.23 3.56 -4.83
N GLY A 131 7.19 4.33 -5.92
CA GLY A 131 8.25 4.32 -6.93
C GLY A 131 9.59 4.86 -6.42
N LEU A 132 9.55 5.77 -5.45
CA LEU A 132 10.73 6.38 -4.83
C LEU A 132 11.24 5.55 -3.65
N LEU A 133 10.35 5.17 -2.74
CA LEU A 133 10.68 4.60 -1.43
C LEU A 133 10.53 3.07 -1.35
N GLY A 134 9.95 2.44 -2.38
CA GLY A 134 9.58 1.02 -2.37
C GLY A 134 8.17 0.79 -1.81
N ASP A 135 7.86 -0.46 -1.43
CA ASP A 135 6.53 -0.77 -0.92
C ASP A 135 6.28 -0.15 0.48
N PRO A 136 5.06 0.31 0.78
CA PRO A 136 4.74 0.79 2.12
C PRO A 136 4.77 -0.36 3.13
N LEU A 137 5.39 -0.10 4.29
CA LEU A 137 5.45 -1.00 5.45
C LEU A 137 4.06 -1.22 6.05
N GLN A 138 3.25 -0.16 6.07
CA GLN A 138 1.86 -0.22 6.48
C GLN A 138 0.99 0.26 5.33
N LYS A 139 0.13 -0.64 4.87
CA LYS A 139 -1.06 -0.28 4.11
C LYS A 139 -2.14 -0.02 5.16
N PRO A 140 -2.79 1.17 5.19
CA PRO A 140 -3.92 1.42 6.07
C PRO A 140 -4.86 0.23 6.07
N GLY A 141 -5.36 -0.15 7.26
CA GLY A 141 -6.60 -0.92 7.31
C GLY A 141 -7.64 -0.10 6.56
N LEU A 142 -8.31 -0.70 5.58
CA LEU A 142 -8.94 0.05 4.50
C LEU A 142 -9.83 1.18 4.98
N ALA A 143 -9.73 2.31 4.26
CA ALA A 143 -10.62 3.43 4.41
C ALA A 143 -12.08 2.94 4.33
N ALA A 144 -12.91 3.38 5.27
CA ALA A 144 -14.33 3.03 5.39
C ALA A 144 -15.20 3.33 4.15
N ASP A 145 -14.64 3.95 3.10
CA ASP A 145 -15.36 4.38 1.89
C ASP A 145 -15.03 3.57 0.62
N GLU A 146 -14.03 2.67 0.62
CA GLU A 146 -13.86 1.75 -0.51
C GLU A 146 -14.80 0.55 -0.29
N PRO A 147 -15.72 0.26 -1.23
CA PRO A 147 -16.56 -0.91 -1.10
C PRO A 147 -15.65 -2.12 -1.01
N TYR A 148 -15.80 -2.91 0.05
CA TYR A 148 -15.01 -4.12 0.15
C TYR A 148 -15.22 -5.01 -1.09
N PRO A 149 -14.20 -5.80 -1.49
CA PRO A 149 -14.41 -6.88 -2.44
C PRO A 149 -15.62 -7.71 -2.02
N PRO A 150 -16.44 -8.22 -2.94
CA PRO A 150 -17.68 -8.94 -2.61
C PRO A 150 -17.48 -10.13 -1.66
N ALA A 151 -16.27 -10.71 -1.65
CA ALA A 151 -15.85 -11.75 -0.71
C ALA A 151 -15.87 -11.34 0.77
N VAL A 152 -15.57 -10.08 1.10
CA VAL A 152 -15.50 -9.60 2.49
C VAL A 152 -16.88 -9.46 3.14
N PRO A 153 -17.89 -8.78 2.56
CA PRO A 153 -19.22 -8.79 3.15
C PRO A 153 -19.82 -10.20 3.17
N ALA A 154 -19.52 -11.06 2.19
CA ALA A 154 -19.91 -12.47 2.22
C ALA A 154 -19.28 -13.21 3.43
N ALA A 155 -17.99 -13.00 3.70
CA ALA A 155 -17.30 -13.55 4.86
C ALA A 155 -17.85 -13.02 6.19
N ILE A 156 -18.14 -11.72 6.29
CA ILE A 156 -18.79 -11.11 7.46
C ILE A 156 -20.13 -11.79 7.74
N HIS A 157 -20.98 -11.91 6.71
CA HIS A 157 -22.29 -12.56 6.84
C HIS A 157 -22.16 -14.02 7.25
N ALA A 158 -21.26 -14.78 6.63
CA ALA A 158 -21.05 -16.19 6.92
C ALA A 158 -20.58 -16.42 8.37
N LEU A 159 -19.62 -15.62 8.85
CA LEU A 159 -19.11 -15.72 10.21
C LEU A 159 -20.16 -15.34 11.26
N ALA A 160 -20.90 -14.26 11.02
CA ALA A 160 -21.97 -13.82 11.92
C ALA A 160 -23.09 -14.86 12.02
N GLU A 161 -23.53 -15.40 10.87
CA GLU A 161 -24.57 -16.44 10.82
C GLU A 161 -24.15 -17.71 11.56
N ALA A 162 -22.92 -18.18 11.36
CA ALA A 162 -22.41 -19.38 12.02
C ALA A 162 -22.34 -19.26 13.56
N ASN A 163 -22.20 -18.03 14.08
CA ASN A 163 -22.13 -17.75 15.51
C ASN A 163 -23.45 -17.22 16.09
N GLY A 164 -24.47 -17.00 15.26
CA GLY A 164 -25.75 -16.42 15.70
C GLY A 164 -25.66 -14.96 16.14
N GLU A 165 -24.69 -14.22 15.62
CA GLU A 165 -24.39 -12.82 15.96
C GLU A 165 -24.88 -11.86 14.87
N ASP A 166 -24.95 -10.57 15.19
CA ASP A 166 -25.26 -9.53 14.19
C ASP A 166 -24.01 -9.23 13.32
N PRO A 167 -24.13 -9.15 11.98
CA PRO A 167 -23.02 -8.82 11.10
C PRO A 167 -22.27 -7.53 11.46
N SER A 168 -22.95 -6.54 12.06
CA SER A 168 -22.31 -5.30 12.51
C SER A 168 -21.34 -5.47 13.68
N LEU A 169 -21.34 -6.61 14.35
CA LEU A 169 -20.39 -6.96 15.41
C LEU A 169 -19.08 -7.55 14.87
N VAL A 170 -19.05 -7.93 13.58
CA VAL A 170 -17.87 -8.48 12.93
C VAL A 170 -17.01 -7.33 12.39
N LYS A 171 -15.77 -7.26 12.84
CA LYS A 171 -14.80 -6.27 12.36
C LYS A 171 -13.88 -6.91 11.32
N VAL A 172 -13.58 -6.18 10.25
CA VAL A 172 -12.56 -6.59 9.27
C VAL A 172 -11.20 -6.11 9.77
N LEU A 173 -10.29 -7.04 10.04
CA LEU A 173 -8.92 -6.72 10.43
C LEU A 173 -8.01 -6.58 9.21
N SER A 174 -8.11 -7.49 8.24
CA SER A 174 -7.39 -7.39 6.97
C SER A 174 -8.02 -8.24 5.86
N TYR A 175 -7.63 -8.01 4.62
CA TYR A 175 -7.80 -8.97 3.54
C TYR A 175 -6.69 -8.84 2.49
N THR A 176 -6.28 -9.97 1.91
CA THR A 176 -5.24 -10.03 0.89
C THR A 176 -5.70 -10.93 -0.24
N PHE A 177 -5.55 -10.47 -1.48
CA PHE A 177 -5.78 -11.31 -2.66
C PHE A 177 -4.66 -12.35 -2.77
N VAL A 178 -5.01 -13.62 -2.93
CA VAL A 178 -4.08 -14.76 -2.93
C VAL A 178 -4.47 -15.78 -3.99
N GLU A 179 -3.57 -16.72 -4.23
CA GLU A 179 -3.81 -17.90 -5.04
C GLU A 179 -3.71 -19.14 -4.15
N TRP A 180 -4.82 -19.88 -4.04
CA TRP A 180 -4.93 -21.10 -3.25
C TRP A 180 -4.35 -22.28 -4.04
N SER A 181 -3.71 -23.22 -3.34
CA SER A 181 -3.11 -24.40 -3.98
C SER A 181 -4.11 -25.45 -4.47
N ASP A 182 -5.38 -25.37 -4.05
CA ASP A 182 -6.45 -26.28 -4.48
C ASP A 182 -7.81 -25.56 -4.62
N GLY A 183 -8.79 -26.29 -5.16
CA GLY A 183 -10.17 -25.83 -5.34
C GLY A 183 -11.00 -25.78 -4.06
N CYS A 184 -10.46 -26.23 -2.92
CA CYS A 184 -11.09 -26.11 -1.60
C CYS A 184 -10.53 -24.94 -0.80
N LEU A 185 -9.80 -24.05 -1.47
CA LEU A 185 -9.22 -22.87 -0.84
C LEU A 185 -8.33 -23.27 0.36
N GLU A 186 -7.65 -24.41 0.28
CA GLU A 186 -6.78 -24.97 1.34
C GLU A 186 -7.51 -25.35 2.64
N TYR A 187 -8.85 -25.35 2.64
CA TYR A 187 -9.70 -25.80 3.75
C TYR A 187 -10.70 -26.88 3.30
N PRO A 188 -10.24 -28.13 3.11
CA PRO A 188 -11.13 -29.26 2.82
C PRO A 188 -12.10 -29.55 3.96
N HIS A 189 -13.36 -29.83 3.66
CA HIS A 189 -14.26 -30.45 4.63
C HIS A 189 -13.86 -31.90 4.91
N PRO A 190 -14.30 -32.47 6.05
CA PRO A 190 -14.15 -33.90 6.27
C PRO A 190 -14.74 -34.70 5.09
N GLU A 191 -13.93 -35.60 4.54
CA GLU A 191 -14.27 -36.47 3.40
C GLU A 191 -14.39 -35.78 2.02
N GLU A 192 -13.97 -34.52 1.90
CA GLU A 192 -13.94 -33.79 0.61
C GLU A 192 -12.63 -34.03 -0.16
N ASP A 193 -12.74 -34.42 -1.44
CA ASP A 193 -11.61 -34.52 -2.36
C ASP A 193 -11.44 -33.23 -3.16
N CYS A 194 -10.38 -32.47 -2.87
CA CYS A 194 -10.12 -31.17 -3.47
C CYS A 194 -9.41 -31.25 -4.81
N ALA A 195 -9.95 -30.58 -5.82
CA ALA A 195 -9.31 -30.46 -7.12
C ALA A 195 -7.96 -29.75 -6.98
N GLN A 196 -6.90 -30.33 -7.55
CA GLN A 196 -5.55 -29.76 -7.54
C GLN A 196 -5.43 -28.68 -8.60
N VAL A 197 -6.06 -27.53 -8.35
CA VAL A 197 -6.11 -26.37 -9.25
C VAL A 197 -5.83 -25.10 -8.45
N LEU A 198 -4.98 -24.25 -9.03
CA LEU A 198 -4.71 -22.93 -8.48
C LEU A 198 -5.97 -22.07 -8.59
N THR A 199 -6.45 -21.58 -7.45
CA THR A 199 -7.73 -20.87 -7.35
C THR A 199 -7.49 -19.47 -6.81
N SER A 200 -7.84 -18.45 -7.59
CA SER A 200 -7.72 -17.05 -7.15
C SER A 200 -8.80 -16.71 -6.12
N GLY A 201 -8.44 -15.91 -5.11
CA GLY A 201 -9.35 -15.62 -4.02
C GLY A 201 -8.79 -14.65 -2.97
N TRP A 202 -9.41 -14.66 -1.79
CA TRP A 202 -9.11 -13.73 -0.70
C TRP A 202 -8.86 -14.45 0.61
N ARG A 203 -7.71 -14.16 1.24
CA ARG A 203 -7.47 -14.45 2.67
C ARG A 203 -7.96 -13.26 3.47
N ILE A 204 -8.95 -13.44 4.32
CA ILE A 204 -9.67 -12.39 5.06
C ILE A 204 -9.49 -12.67 6.55
N LEU A 205 -9.04 -11.69 7.32
CA LEU A 205 -8.97 -11.80 8.77
C LEU A 205 -10.10 -10.96 9.38
N LEU A 206 -11.00 -11.62 10.09
CA LEU A 206 -12.12 -10.98 10.79
C LEU A 206 -11.95 -11.11 12.30
N GLN A 207 -12.60 -10.22 13.04
CA GLN A 207 -12.72 -10.29 14.50
C GLN A 207 -14.19 -10.33 14.91
N LEU A 208 -14.53 -11.26 15.79
CA LEU A 208 -15.83 -11.35 16.46
C LEU A 208 -15.61 -11.49 17.97
N GLY A 209 -15.96 -10.44 18.73
CA GLY A 209 -15.58 -10.34 20.13
C GLY A 209 -14.05 -10.32 20.29
N ASP A 210 -13.52 -11.22 21.12
CA ASP A 210 -12.07 -11.38 21.35
C ASP A 210 -11.41 -12.42 20.42
N GLN A 211 -12.16 -12.98 19.46
CA GLN A 211 -11.67 -14.02 18.56
C GLN A 211 -11.34 -13.45 17.18
N GLU A 212 -10.13 -13.75 16.70
CA GLU A 212 -9.73 -13.53 15.31
C GLU A 212 -9.95 -14.80 14.49
N VAL A 213 -10.54 -14.66 13.31
CA VAL A 213 -10.91 -15.76 12.42
C VAL A 213 -10.36 -15.47 11.03
N GLU A 214 -9.45 -16.33 10.58
CA GLU A 214 -8.97 -16.33 9.20
C GLU A 214 -9.94 -17.10 8.32
N ILE A 215 -10.41 -16.43 7.26
CA ILE A 215 -11.39 -16.91 6.31
C ILE A 215 -10.78 -16.92 4.92
N HIS A 216 -10.96 -18.03 4.21
CA HIS A 216 -10.55 -18.21 2.83
C HIS A 216 -11.78 -18.12 1.93
N SER A 217 -11.67 -17.33 0.86
CA SER A 217 -12.76 -17.12 -0.10
C SER A 217 -12.27 -17.26 -1.54
N ASP A 218 -13.17 -17.58 -2.46
CA ASP A 218 -12.97 -17.32 -3.89
C ASP A 218 -13.03 -15.80 -4.18
N GLU A 219 -12.82 -15.38 -5.44
CA GLU A 219 -12.79 -13.96 -5.81
C GLU A 219 -14.08 -13.19 -5.50
N MET A 220 -15.23 -13.88 -5.52
CA MET A 220 -16.57 -13.28 -5.46
C MET A 220 -17.29 -13.48 -4.12
N GLY A 221 -16.74 -14.28 -3.20
CA GLY A 221 -17.46 -14.72 -2.00
C GLY A 221 -18.47 -15.83 -2.25
N GLY A 222 -18.34 -16.58 -3.34
CA GLY A 222 -19.21 -17.72 -3.65
C GLY A 222 -18.93 -18.91 -2.75
N GLU A 223 -17.66 -19.16 -2.46
CA GLU A 223 -17.20 -20.07 -1.42
C GLU A 223 -16.50 -19.30 -0.31
N ILE A 224 -16.91 -19.56 0.93
CA ILE A 224 -16.31 -19.04 2.16
C ILE A 224 -15.95 -20.23 3.06
N ARG A 225 -14.70 -20.34 3.51
CA ARG A 225 -14.18 -21.48 4.29
C ARG A 225 -13.31 -21.00 5.45
N TRP A 226 -13.50 -21.57 6.63
CA TRP A 226 -12.68 -21.32 7.83
C TRP A 226 -12.80 -22.50 8.80
N ARG A 227 -11.99 -22.48 9.87
CA ARG A 227 -11.97 -23.53 10.89
C ARG A 227 -12.86 -23.25 12.08
#